data_AF-A0A973SE16-F1
#
_entry.id   AF-A0A973SE16-F1
#
_cell.length_a   1.000
_cell.length_b   1.000
_cell.length_c   1.000
_cell.angle_alpha   90.00
_cell.angle_beta   90.00
_cell.angle_gamma   90.00
#
_symmetry.space_group_name_H-M   'P 1'
#
loop_
_entity.id
_entity.type
_entity.pdbx_description
1 polymer ?
#
loop_
_entity_poly.entity_id
_entity_poly.type
_entity_poly.pdbx_seq_one_letter_code
_entity_poly.pdbx_strand_id
1 'polypeptide(L)' 'DVVDQCLQWALESGQDAGVWGGMSEDERRALKRRAARARSRMA' A
#
# COMPACT_ATOMS: atom_id res chain seq x y z
N ASP A 1 -0.63 15.29 6.02
CA ASP A 1 -2.07 15.53 5.77
C ASP A 1 -2.90 14.41 6.39
N VAL A 2 -4.23 14.49 6.48
CA VAL A 2 -5.10 13.38 6.94
C VAL A 2 -4.95 12.17 5.99
N VAL A 3 -4.72 12.46 4.71
CA VAL A 3 -4.48 11.48 3.64
C VAL A 3 -3.28 10.57 3.96
N ASP A 4 -2.14 11.14 4.36
CA ASP A 4 -0.92 10.39 4.68
C ASP A 4 -1.10 9.53 5.93
N GLN A 5 -1.78 10.06 6.94
CA GLN A 5 -2.03 9.35 8.21
C GLN A 5 -2.94 8.14 8.00
N CYS A 6 -3.99 8.29 7.18
CA CYS A 6 -4.86 7.18 6.80
C CYS A 6 -4.11 6.12 5.98
N LEU A 7 -3.20 6.53 5.08
CA LEU A 7 -2.39 5.60 4.30
C LEU A 7 -1.42 4.80 5.18
N GLN A 8 -0.70 5.47 6.09
CA GLN A 8 0.23 4.80 7.00
C GLN A 8 -0.51 3.78 7.88
N TRP A 9 -1.63 4.17 8.48
CA TRP A 9 -2.43 3.27 9.30
C TRP A 9 -2.95 2.06 8.50
N ALA A 10 -3.41 2.26 7.26
CA ALA A 10 -3.86 1.15 6.41
C ALA A 10 -2.75 0.16 6.07
N LEU A 11 -1.52 0.65 5.86
CA LEU A 11 -0.35 -0.18 5.60
C LEU A 11 0.09 -0.97 6.85
N GLU A 12 0.06 -0.36 8.03
CA GLU A 12 0.43 -0.98 9.31
C GLU A 12 -0.61 -2.00 9.79
N SER A 13 -1.89 -1.68 9.65
CA SER A 13 -3.02 -2.52 10.11
C SER A 13 -3.35 -3.68 9.18
N GLY A 14 -2.76 -3.72 7.97
CA GLY A 14 -3.08 -4.74 6.96
C GLY A 14 -4.51 -4.64 6.44
N GLN A 15 -5.11 -3.44 6.50
CA GLN A 15 -6.44 -3.21 5.93
C GLN A 15 -6.36 -3.12 4.41
N ASP A 16 -6.64 -4.26 3.80
CA ASP A 16 -6.62 -4.42 2.35
C ASP A 16 -7.87 -3.81 1.71
N ALA A 17 -9.02 -3.83 2.40
CA ALA A 17 -10.29 -3.35 1.88
C ALA A 17 -10.48 -1.82 1.99
N GLY A 18 -10.98 -1.18 0.93
CA GLY A 18 -11.39 0.23 0.93
C GLY A 18 -10.41 1.22 0.27
N VAL A 19 -10.79 2.50 0.19
CA VAL A 19 -9.97 3.60 -0.36
C VAL A 19 -9.26 4.31 0.79
N TRP A 20 -7.93 4.26 0.80
CA TRP A 20 -7.09 4.85 1.86
C TRP A 20 -6.06 5.77 1.21
N GLY A 21 -5.94 7.00 1.71
CA GLY A 21 -4.98 7.97 1.19
C GLY A 21 -5.18 8.33 -0.29
N GLY A 22 -6.42 8.24 -0.81
CA GLY A 22 -6.72 8.48 -2.23
C GLY A 22 -6.38 7.32 -3.17
N MET A 23 -5.95 6.17 -2.65
CA MET A 23 -5.65 4.97 -3.44
C MET A 23 -6.70 3.89 -3.20
N SER A 24 -7.14 3.23 -4.27
CA SER A 24 -7.96 2.02 -4.21
C SER A 24 -7.18 0.81 -3.68
N GLU A 25 -7.90 -0.22 -3.23
CA GLU A 25 -7.33 -1.50 -2.83
C GLU A 25 -6.39 -2.09 -3.89
N ASP A 26 -6.80 -2.07 -5.16
CA ASP A 26 -6.02 -2.64 -6.25
C ASP A 26 -4.73 -1.85 -6.51
N GLU A 27 -4.77 -0.53 -6.37
CA GLU A 27 -3.58 0.32 -6.47
C GLU A 27 -2.59 0.05 -5.34
N ARG A 28 -3.06 -0.10 -4.09
CA ARG A 28 -2.19 -0.48 -2.96
C ARG A 28 -1.61 -1.89 -3.13
N ARG A 29 -2.42 -2.86 -3.57
CA ARG A 29 -1.98 -4.22 -3.84
C ARG A 29 -0.94 -4.27 -4.96
N ALA A 30 -1.11 -3.46 -6.01
CA ALA A 30 -0.13 -3.32 -7.09
C ALA A 30 1.19 -2.74 -6.59
N LEU A 31 1.15 -1.72 -5.73
CA LEU A 31 2.35 -1.11 -5.14
C LEU A 31 3.15 -2.14 -4.30
N LYS A 32 2.46 -2.89 -3.43
CA LYS A 32 3.08 -3.94 -2.61
C LYS A 32 3.74 -5.03 -3.46
N ARG A 33 3.08 -5.47 -4.54
CA ARG A 33 3.64 -6.44 -5.50
C ARG A 33 4.88 -5.91 -6.23
N ARG A 34 4.87 -4.65 -6.67
CA ARG A 34 6.03 -4.03 -7.32
C ARG A 34 7.24 -3.96 -6.38
N ALA A 35 7.02 -3.52 -5.14
CA ALA A 35 8.07 -3.48 -4.12
C ALA A 35 8.65 -4.87 -3.82
N ALA A 36 7.79 -5.90 -3.72
CA ALA A 36 8.24 -7.28 -3.55
C ALA A 36 9.09 -7.77 -4.74
N ARG A 37 8.65 -7.53 -5.98
CA ARG A 37 9.42 -7.88 -7.19
C ARG A 37 10.76 -7.15 -7.26
N ALA A 38 10.82 -5.88 -6.86
CA ALA A 38 12.06 -5.12 -6.81
C ALA A 38 13.05 -5.73 -5.80
N ARG A 39 12.58 -6.09 -4.60
CA ARG A 39 13.40 -6.80 -3.60
C ARG A 39 13.91 -8.14 -4.12
N SER A 40 13.07 -8.94 -4.78
CA SER A 40 13.47 -10.23 -5.36
C SER A 40 14.45 -10.12 -6.52
N ARG A 41 14.55 -8.96 -7.18
CA ARG A 41 15.55 -8.71 -8.25
C ARG A 41 16.90 -8.23 -7.71
N MET A 42 16.94 -7.76 -6.47
CA MET A 42 18.16 -7.27 -5.81
C MET A 42 18.87 -8.37 -4.99
N ALA A 43 18.25 -9.54 -4.83
CA ALA A 43 18.82 -10.74 -4.22
C ALA A 43 19.29 -11.71 -5.30
#